data_AF-A0A845M449-F1
#
_entry.id   AF-A0A845M449-F1
#
_cell.length_a   1.000
_cell.length_b   1.000
_cell.length_c   1.000
_cell.angle_alpha   90.00
_cell.angle_beta   90.00
_cell.angle_gamma   90.00
#
_symmetry.space_group_name_H-M   'P 1'
#
loop_
_entity.id
_entity.type
_entity.pdbx_description
1 polymer ?
#
loop_
_entity_poly.entity_id
_entity_poly.type
_entity_poly.pdbx_seq_one_letter_code
_entity_poly.pdbx_strand_id
1 'polypeptide(L)' 'MKKIIRDYKALCRTEGFELLGVETDRRHCRLNFAAGFVVAPSTPSDQRNLKHVRSAIRRLHA' A
#
# COMPACT_ATOMS: atom_id res chain seq x y z
N MET A 1 -5.03 0.74 13.68
CA MET A 1 -5.28 1.01 12.24
C MET A 1 -4.61 2.28 11.69
N LYS A 2 -4.57 3.43 12.40
CA LYS A 2 -3.94 4.68 11.90
C LYS A 2 -2.45 4.56 11.53
N LYS A 3 -1.67 3.71 12.24
CA LYS A 3 -0.23 3.48 11.95
C LYS A 3 -0.01 2.82 10.59
N ILE A 4 -0.79 1.81 10.26
CA ILE A 4 -0.70 1.03 9.01
C ILE A 4 -0.92 1.92 7.78
N ILE A 5 -1.97 2.75 7.83
CA ILE A 5 -2.28 3.70 6.76
C ILE A 5 -1.14 4.72 6.60
N ARG A 6 -0.53 5.17 7.70
CA ARG A 6 0.63 6.07 7.66
C ARG A 6 1.84 5.41 7.02
N ASP A 7 2.12 4.15 7.36
CA ASP A 7 3.25 3.40 6.80
C ASP A 7 3.07 3.18 5.30
N TYR A 8 1.86 2.86 4.82
CA TYR A 8 1.58 2.77 3.39
C TYR A 8 1.64 4.11 2.67
N LYS A 9 1.15 5.20 3.28
CA LYS A 9 1.32 6.55 2.73
C LYS A 9 2.80 6.92 2.59
N ALA A 10 3.61 6.62 3.61
CA ALA A 10 5.05 6.85 3.56
C ALA A 10 5.71 6.01 2.47
N LEU A 11 5.35 4.73 2.35
CA LEU A 11 5.84 3.85 1.30
C LEU A 11 5.53 4.39 -0.10
N CYS A 12 4.27 4.76 -0.38
CA CYS A 12 3.87 5.30 -1.68
C CYS A 12 4.61 6.61 -1.98
N ARG A 13 4.75 7.49 -0.97
CA ARG A 13 5.50 8.75 -1.10
C ARG A 13 6.98 8.52 -1.40
N THR A 14 7.62 7.53 -0.77
CA THR A 14 9.02 7.16 -1.05
C THR A 14 9.20 6.62 -2.46
N GLU A 15 8.20 5.91 -2.99
CA GLU A 15 8.23 5.37 -4.34
C GLU A 15 7.80 6.40 -5.41
N GLY A 16 7.32 7.58 -5.00
CA GLY A 16 6.87 8.64 -5.91
C GLY A 16 5.46 8.43 -6.48
N PHE A 17 4.66 7.54 -5.90
CA PHE A 17 3.29 7.27 -6.35
C PHE A 17 2.25 7.99 -5.50
N GLU A 18 1.28 8.61 -6.17
CA GLU A 18 0.16 9.29 -5.52
C GLU A 18 -0.91 8.29 -5.07
N LEU A 19 -1.05 8.16 -3.75
CA LEU A 19 -2.07 7.33 -3.13
C LEU A 19 -3.36 8.13 -2.94
N LEU A 20 -4.40 7.78 -3.70
CA LEU A 20 -5.71 8.45 -3.67
C LEU A 20 -6.53 8.11 -2.42
N GLY A 21 -6.39 6.87 -1.93
CA GLY A 21 -7.17 6.41 -0.79
C GLY A 21 -6.68 5.08 -0.23
N VAL A 22 -7.10 4.79 1.00
CA VAL A 22 -6.89 3.48 1.61
C VAL A 22 -8.22 2.99 2.16
N GLU A 23 -8.73 1.90 1.60
CA GLU A 23 -9.87 1.18 2.16
C GLU A 23 -9.34 0.10 3.10
N THR A 24 -9.90 0.01 4.30
CA THR A 24 -9.48 -0.98 5.29
C THR A 24 -10.56 -2.03 5.49
N ASP A 25 -10.17 -3.30 5.38
CA ASP A 25 -10.94 -4.47 5.76
C ASP A 25 -10.26 -5.15 6.97
N ARG A 26 -10.93 -6.12 7.60
CA ARG A 26 -10.48 -6.82 8.82
C ARG A 26 -9.08 -7.42 8.70
N ARG A 27 -8.67 -7.87 7.50
CA ARG A 27 -7.37 -8.53 7.25
C ARG A 27 -6.48 -7.82 6.23
N HIS A 28 -7.05 -6.96 5.40
CA HIS A 28 -6.35 -6.34 4.28
C HIS A 28 -6.66 -4.85 4.19
N CYS A 29 -5.79 -4.12 3.53
CA CYS A 29 -5.97 -2.74 3.11
C CYS A 29 -5.89 -2.70 1.59
N ARG A 30 -6.77 -1.95 0.95
CA ARG A 30 -6.69 -1.65 -0.47
C ARG A 30 -6.12 -0.25 -0.64
N LEU A 31 -4.98 -0.18 -1.32
CA LEU A 31 -4.31 1.06 -1.69
C LEU A 31 -4.81 1.47 -3.06
N ASN A 32 -5.54 2.58 -3.13
CA ASN A 32 -6.15 3.07 -4.37
C ASN A 32 -5.24 4.11 -5.04
N PHE A 33 -4.99 3.93 -6.32
CA PHE A 33 -4.17 4.77 -7.20
C PHE A 33 -4.97 5.11 -8.46
N ALA A 34 -4.51 6.11 -9.23
CA ALA A 34 -5.16 6.45 -10.50
C ALA A 34 -5.11 5.29 -11.52
N ALA A 35 -4.06 4.47 -11.47
CA ALA A 35 -3.88 3.30 -12.34
C ALA A 35 -4.67 2.05 -11.90
N GLY A 36 -5.25 2.04 -10.69
CA GLY A 36 -5.95 0.88 -10.13
C GLY A 36 -5.75 0.74 -8.63
N PHE A 37 -5.75 -0.49 -8.11
CA PHE A 37 -5.57 -0.71 -6.68
C PHE A 37 -4.59 -1.86 -6.37
N VAL A 38 -3.95 -1.79 -5.21
CA VAL A 38 -3.09 -2.85 -4.66
C VAL A 38 -3.67 -3.34 -3.34
N VAL A 39 -3.82 -4.65 -3.20
CA VAL A 39 -4.18 -5.28 -1.93
C VAL A 39 -2.93 -5.47 -1.09
N ALA A 40 -2.98 -4.98 0.15
CA ALA A 40 -1.91 -5.02 1.12
C ALA A 40 -2.43 -5.63 2.43
N PRO A 41 -1.59 -6.28 3.25
CA PRO A 41 -2.05 -6.80 4.54
C PRO A 41 -2.32 -5.68 5.56
N SER A 42 -3.29 -5.88 6.45
CA SER A 42 -3.54 -4.91 7.54
C SER A 42 -2.43 -4.90 8.61
N THR A 43 -1.49 -5.85 8.54
CA THR A 43 -0.30 -5.96 9.42
C THR A 43 0.99 -5.81 8.61
N PRO A 44 1.50 -4.58 8.40
CA PRO A 44 2.73 -4.30 7.66
C PRO A 44 4.00 -4.51 8.49
N SER A 45 3.89 -5.02 9.74
CA SER A 45 5.03 -5.30 10.62
C SER A 45 6.04 -6.28 10.00
N ASP A 46 5.59 -7.08 9.04
CA ASP A 46 6.44 -7.99 8.29
C ASP A 46 7.08 -7.27 7.09
N GLN A 47 8.39 -7.07 7.16
CA GLN A 47 9.19 -6.47 6.08
C GLN A 47 9.03 -7.19 4.73
N ARG A 48 8.75 -8.50 4.73
CA ARG A 48 8.52 -9.26 3.49
C ARG A 48 7.27 -8.77 2.79
N ASN A 49 6.19 -8.56 3.54
CA ASN A 49 4.93 -8.06 3.01
C ASN A 49 5.09 -6.65 2.41
N LEU A 50 5.89 -5.79 3.04
CA LEU A 50 6.20 -4.46 2.48
C LEU A 50 6.94 -4.54 1.14
N LYS A 51 7.89 -5.49 0.97
CA LYS A 51 8.57 -5.70 -0.31
C LYS A 51 7.60 -6.17 -1.40
N HIS A 52 6.68 -7.08 -1.08
CA HIS A 52 5.66 -7.53 -2.02
C HIS A 52 4.73 -6.39 -2.43
N VAL A 53 4.25 -5.60 -1.48
CA VAL A 53 3.39 -4.43 -1.76
C VAL A 53 4.13 -3.42 -2.62
N ARG A 54 5.39 -3.12 -2.31
CA ARG A 54 6.22 -2.23 -3.14
C ARG A 54 6.36 -2.73 -4.57
N SER A 55 6.65 -4.02 -4.76
CA SER A 55 6.73 -4.60 -6.10
C SER A 55 5.39 -4.53 -6.84
N ALA A 56 4.26 -4.75 -6.15
CA ALA A 56 2.94 -4.66 -6.74
C ALA A 56 2.59 -3.22 -7.16
N ILE A 57 2.91 -2.22 -6.33
CA ILE A 57 2.72 -0.80 -6.68
C ILE A 57 3.56 -0.45 -7.92
N ARG A 58 4.84 -0.85 -7.96
CA ARG A 58 5.69 -0.61 -9.14
C ARG A 58 5.13 -1.23 -10.41
N ARG A 59 4.60 -2.45 -10.35
CA ARG A 59 3.97 -3.12 -11.51
C ARG A 59 2.66 -2.46 -11.95
N LEU A 60 1.90 -1.90 -11.01
CA LEU A 60 0.67 -1.19 -11.33
C LEU A 60 0.95 0.10 -12.13
N HIS A 61 2.13 0.70 -11.93
CA HIS A 61 2.55 1.96 -12.55
C HIS A 61 3.64 1.80 -13.64
N ALA A 62 4.01 0.57 -14.00
CA ALA A 62 4.94 0.28 -15.09
C ALA A 62 4.18 0.18 -16.41
#